data_AF-A0A7W0M0X7-F1
#
_entry.id   AF-A0A7W0M0X7-F1
#
_cell.length_a   1.000
_cell.length_b   1.000
_cell.length_c   1.000
_cell.angle_alpha   90.00
_cell.angle_beta   90.00
_cell.angle_gamma   90.00
#
_symmetry.space_group_name_H-M   'P 1'
#
loop_
_entity.id
_entity.type
_entity.pdbx_description
1 polymer ?
#
loop_
_entity_poly.entity_id
_entity_poly.type
_entity_poly.pdbx_seq_one_letter_code
_entity_poly.pdbx_strand_id
1 'polypeptide(L)'
;MNPSRDIDRLTFTTPTGPRRCPVSLARHTVGQRPDARTARRCRITGQQSDVTGLDLAALASAAEQELRAAGRPEHAQHEQAYLKSSLEHIGASVPVIRALAKRIRRERPDLDVSTSFALAEELWAKPVHERRMLAVVLLGLYAGSMTPADLDRVEPLLRDSRTWALVDGLAGDVAATIVLRHPDEPGVDATVRRWGRDDDFWVRRSALLAHLQTLGRNGEFHGWSRFCELADAMLDEREFFIRKAIGWVLREAGKRRPERVVDFLAPRVSRVSGVTVREAVRYLDPADRDALMAAYRRR
;
A
#
# COMPACT_ATOMS: atom_id res chain seq x y z
N MET A 1 -8.80 -17.41 -15.53
CA MET A 1 -7.45 -17.30 -14.93
C MET A 1 -7.57 -16.67 -13.55
N ASN A 2 -6.91 -17.21 -12.54
CA ASN A 2 -7.11 -16.85 -11.14
C ASN A 2 -6.09 -15.77 -10.72
N PRO A 3 -6.46 -14.48 -10.58
CA PRO A 3 -5.54 -13.39 -10.20
C PRO A 3 -4.87 -13.59 -8.82
N SER A 4 -5.31 -14.62 -8.08
CA SER A 4 -4.88 -14.96 -6.74
C SER A 4 -3.43 -15.46 -6.59
N ARG A 5 -2.77 -15.95 -7.65
CA ARG A 5 -1.41 -16.53 -7.55
C ARG A 5 -0.28 -15.53 -7.81
N ASP A 6 -0.53 -14.47 -8.59
CA ASP A 6 0.53 -13.56 -9.03
C ASP A 6 0.64 -12.26 -8.20
N ILE A 7 -0.39 -11.92 -7.41
CA ILE A 7 -0.33 -10.84 -6.39
C ILE A 7 0.83 -11.08 -5.39
N ASP A 8 1.14 -12.34 -5.09
CA ASP A 8 2.16 -12.74 -4.09
C ASP A 8 3.61 -12.44 -4.53
N ARG A 9 3.88 -12.12 -5.81
CA ARG A 9 5.24 -11.94 -6.36
C ARG A 9 5.77 -10.51 -6.37
N LEU A 10 4.96 -9.52 -5.99
CA LEU A 10 5.29 -8.09 -6.16
C LEU A 10 5.78 -7.36 -4.90
N THR A 11 5.97 -8.05 -3.78
CA THR A 11 6.36 -7.40 -2.51
C THR A 11 7.86 -7.16 -2.36
N PHE A 12 8.25 -5.99 -1.86
CA PHE A 12 9.64 -5.63 -1.56
C PHE A 12 10.13 -6.24 -0.24
N THR A 13 11.30 -6.88 -0.26
CA THR A 13 12.07 -7.24 0.94
C THR A 13 13.12 -6.16 1.20
N THR A 14 12.98 -5.42 2.30
CA THR A 14 13.99 -4.49 2.82
C THR A 14 14.80 -5.15 3.94
N PRO A 15 16.12 -4.88 4.08
CA PRO A 15 16.93 -5.44 5.17
C PRO A 15 16.65 -4.70 6.49
N THR A 16 16.37 -5.46 7.56
CA THR A 16 16.23 -4.99 8.94
C THR A 16 17.59 -4.74 9.60
N GLY A 17 17.78 -3.56 10.21
CA GLY A 17 18.89 -3.27 11.11
C GLY A 17 18.47 -2.19 12.12
N PRO A 18 18.70 -2.36 13.45
CA PRO A 18 18.17 -1.46 14.45
C PRO A 18 19.14 -0.29 14.71
N ARG A 19 18.62 0.93 14.81
CA ARG A 19 19.30 2.03 15.53
C ARG A 19 18.30 2.69 16.48
N ARG A 20 18.57 2.55 17.78
CA ARG A 20 17.84 3.21 18.88
C ARG A 20 18.46 4.58 19.12
N CYS A 21 17.64 5.62 19.25
CA CYS A 21 17.97 6.87 19.94
C CYS A 21 16.79 7.29 20.84
N PRO A 22 17.04 7.90 22.01
CA PRO A 22 16.04 8.15 23.04
C PRO A 22 15.26 9.46 22.82
N VAL A 23 13.99 9.48 23.19
CA VAL A 23 13.11 10.66 23.14
C VAL A 23 12.97 11.25 24.54
N SER A 24 13.17 12.57 24.65
CA SER A 24 12.90 13.39 25.83
C SER A 24 11.53 14.07 25.69
N LEU A 25 10.74 14.03 26.76
CA LEU A 25 9.38 14.57 26.88
C LEU A 25 9.39 16.08 27.16
N ALA A 26 8.53 16.83 26.48
CA ALA A 26 7.98 18.08 26.99
C ALA A 26 6.52 18.25 26.56
N ARG A 27 5.67 18.51 27.55
CA ARG A 27 4.23 18.80 27.45
C ARG A 27 4.03 20.24 26.94
N HIS A 28 2.92 20.55 26.26
CA HIS A 28 2.00 21.63 26.66
C HIS A 28 0.73 21.73 25.80
N THR A 29 -0.40 21.60 26.50
CA THR A 29 -1.70 22.32 26.42
C THR A 29 -2.50 22.52 25.12
N VAL A 30 -3.77 22.18 25.27
CA VAL A 30 -4.94 22.28 24.38
C VAL A 30 -5.50 23.71 24.28
N GLY A 31 -5.99 24.08 23.10
CA GLY A 31 -6.85 25.25 22.85
C GLY A 31 -7.85 24.97 21.72
N GLN A 32 -9.12 25.33 21.93
CA GLN A 32 -10.31 24.92 21.17
C GLN A 32 -10.58 25.71 19.87
N ARG A 33 -11.47 25.14 19.03
CA ARG A 33 -11.98 25.58 17.71
C ARG A 33 -12.88 26.84 17.78
N PRO A 34 -13.32 27.44 16.64
CA PRO A 34 -14.55 26.95 15.97
C PRO A 34 -14.58 27.04 14.42
N ASP A 35 -15.74 26.62 13.92
CA ASP A 35 -16.25 26.19 12.62
C ASP A 35 -16.36 27.26 11.50
N ALA A 36 -16.31 26.84 10.22
CA ALA A 36 -17.06 27.47 9.12
C ALA A 36 -16.97 26.64 7.81
N ARG A 37 -18.14 26.18 7.35
CA ARG A 37 -18.42 25.66 6.01
C ARG A 37 -18.16 26.72 4.94
N THR A 38 -17.59 26.37 3.79
CA THR A 38 -18.08 26.74 2.45
C THR A 38 -17.34 25.92 1.38
N ALA A 39 -18.09 25.35 0.44
CA ALA A 39 -17.58 24.68 -0.76
C ALA A 39 -16.69 25.60 -1.61
N ARG A 40 -15.49 25.12 -1.97
CA ARG A 40 -14.66 25.72 -3.03
C ARG A 40 -14.17 24.64 -3.98
N ARG A 41 -14.57 24.79 -5.25
CA ARG A 41 -13.95 24.17 -6.42
C ARG A 41 -12.45 24.49 -6.39
N CYS A 42 -11.63 23.49 -6.11
CA CYS A 42 -10.19 23.64 -6.17
C CYS A 42 -9.75 23.52 -7.64
N ARG A 43 -9.48 24.66 -8.28
CA ARG A 43 -8.58 24.72 -9.43
C ARG A 43 -7.20 24.35 -8.88
N ILE A 44 -6.62 23.28 -9.40
CA ILE A 44 -5.19 23.01 -9.26
C ILE A 44 -4.47 24.07 -10.11
N THR A 45 -4.29 25.27 -9.55
CA THR A 45 -3.36 26.25 -10.09
C THR A 45 -1.98 25.83 -9.63
N GLY A 46 -1.16 25.41 -10.60
CA GLY A 46 0.21 25.00 -10.41
C GLY A 46 0.98 26.07 -9.65
N GLN A 47 1.39 25.72 -8.45
CA GLN A 47 2.43 26.42 -7.75
C GLN A 47 3.70 25.65 -8.09
N GLN A 48 4.43 26.14 -9.10
CA GLN A 48 5.79 25.73 -9.38
C GLN A 48 6.62 26.05 -8.13
N SER A 49 6.73 25.05 -7.24
CA SER A 49 7.73 25.07 -6.19
C SER A 49 9.07 24.95 -6.89
N ASP A 50 9.85 26.02 -6.78
CA ASP A 50 11.24 26.14 -7.18
C ASP A 50 12.07 25.16 -6.34
N VAL A 51 12.10 23.90 -6.78
CA VAL A 51 12.91 22.83 -6.19
C VAL A 51 14.27 22.85 -6.88
N THR A 52 15.17 23.68 -6.35
CA THR A 52 16.64 23.50 -6.38
C THR A 52 17.20 22.79 -7.63
N GLY A 53 17.19 23.41 -8.82
CA GLY A 53 17.97 22.97 -9.99
C GLY A 53 17.75 21.54 -10.50
N LEU A 54 16.74 20.84 -9.99
CA LEU A 54 16.42 19.44 -10.25
C LEU A 54 15.39 19.38 -11.38
N ASP A 55 15.83 19.10 -12.61
CA ASP A 55 14.88 18.87 -13.71
C ASP A 55 14.24 17.48 -13.59
N LEU A 56 13.23 17.38 -12.73
CA LEU A 56 12.47 16.15 -12.47
C LEU A 56 11.66 15.71 -13.68
N ALA A 57 11.19 16.66 -14.50
CA ALA A 57 10.47 16.37 -15.73
C ALA A 57 11.40 15.70 -16.77
N ALA A 58 12.63 16.20 -16.92
CA ALA A 58 13.65 15.55 -17.74
C ALA A 58 14.03 14.17 -17.18
N LEU A 59 14.20 14.04 -15.87
CA LEU A 59 14.49 12.74 -15.24
C LEU A 59 13.36 11.72 -15.50
N ALA A 60 12.10 12.13 -15.33
CA ALA A 60 10.95 11.28 -15.58
C ALA A 60 10.82 10.90 -17.08
N SER A 61 11.22 11.80 -17.98
CA SER A 61 11.24 11.53 -19.43
C SER A 61 12.36 10.57 -19.82
N ALA A 62 13.57 10.75 -19.27
CA ALA A 62 14.70 9.83 -19.48
C ALA A 62 14.38 8.42 -18.95
N ALA A 63 13.78 8.33 -17.76
CA ALA A 63 13.35 7.06 -17.19
C ALA A 63 12.32 6.34 -18.07
N GLU A 64 11.37 7.06 -18.66
CA GLU A 64 10.41 6.47 -19.61
C GLU A 64 11.11 5.94 -20.88
N GLN A 65 12.07 6.68 -21.43
CA GLN A 65 12.81 6.22 -22.61
C GLN A 65 13.56 4.91 -22.32
N GLU A 66 14.18 4.79 -21.16
CA GLU A 66 14.84 3.54 -20.74
C GLU A 66 13.84 2.38 -20.56
N LEU A 67 12.67 2.65 -19.96
CA LEU A 67 11.63 1.65 -19.84
C LEU A 67 11.14 1.20 -21.22
N ARG A 68 10.98 2.12 -22.17
CA ARG A 68 10.60 1.81 -23.56
C ARG A 68 11.65 0.96 -24.26
N ALA A 69 12.93 1.28 -24.09
CA ALA A 69 14.03 0.49 -24.65
C ALA A 69 14.09 -0.94 -24.08
N ALA A 70 13.68 -1.13 -22.83
CA ALA A 70 13.63 -2.45 -22.17
C ALA A 70 12.28 -3.18 -22.35
N GLY A 71 11.27 -2.51 -22.90
CA GLY A 71 9.91 -3.03 -23.04
C GLY A 71 9.77 -4.08 -24.13
N ARG A 72 8.82 -5.01 -23.95
CA ARG A 72 8.44 -6.00 -24.97
C ARG A 72 6.97 -5.84 -25.33
N PRO A 73 6.61 -5.64 -26.60
CA PRO A 73 5.22 -5.42 -27.01
C PRO A 73 4.26 -6.55 -26.60
N GLU A 74 4.70 -7.81 -26.69
CA GLU A 74 3.89 -8.96 -26.31
C GLU A 74 3.60 -8.97 -24.81
N HIS A 75 4.59 -8.57 -24.01
CA HIS A 75 4.44 -8.43 -22.56
C HIS A 75 3.53 -7.25 -22.22
N ALA A 76 3.65 -6.13 -22.92
CA ALA A 76 2.78 -4.96 -22.76
C ALA A 76 1.30 -5.32 -23.01
N GLN A 77 1.02 -5.99 -24.14
CA GLN A 77 -0.33 -6.43 -24.49
C GLN A 77 -0.90 -7.42 -23.47
N HIS A 78 -0.06 -8.37 -23.03
CA HIS A 78 -0.46 -9.34 -22.01
C HIS A 78 -0.83 -8.66 -20.68
N GLU A 79 0.04 -7.81 -20.15
CA GLU A 79 -0.16 -7.12 -18.88
C GLU A 79 -1.37 -6.18 -18.94
N GLN A 80 -1.53 -5.44 -20.03
CA GLN A 80 -2.68 -4.56 -20.23
C GLN A 80 -3.99 -5.35 -20.20
N ALA A 81 -4.05 -6.50 -20.90
CA ALA A 81 -5.23 -7.37 -20.92
C ALA A 81 -5.48 -8.02 -19.56
N TYR A 82 -4.43 -8.51 -18.89
CA TYR A 82 -4.52 -9.15 -17.57
C TYR A 82 -5.04 -8.20 -16.50
N LEU A 83 -4.51 -6.98 -16.46
CA LEU A 83 -4.91 -5.93 -15.52
C LEU A 83 -6.20 -5.20 -15.93
N LYS A 84 -6.74 -5.48 -17.14
CA LYS A 84 -7.86 -4.75 -17.74
C LYS A 84 -7.63 -3.23 -17.72
N SER A 85 -6.41 -2.84 -18.05
CA SER A 85 -5.90 -1.50 -17.82
C SER A 85 -6.31 -0.54 -18.94
N SER A 86 -6.75 0.66 -18.55
CA SER A 86 -6.95 1.79 -19.46
C SER A 86 -5.67 2.60 -19.72
N LEU A 87 -4.60 2.33 -18.97
CA LEU A 87 -3.27 2.94 -19.18
C LEU A 87 -2.58 2.32 -20.39
N GLU A 88 -1.66 3.06 -21.00
CA GLU A 88 -0.65 2.52 -21.91
C GLU A 88 0.30 1.61 -21.14
N HIS A 89 0.73 0.51 -21.77
CA HIS A 89 1.75 -0.40 -21.26
C HIS A 89 2.95 -0.40 -22.19
N ILE A 90 4.14 -0.30 -21.62
CA ILE A 90 5.43 -0.34 -22.31
C ILE A 90 5.94 -1.80 -22.42
N GLY A 91 5.56 -2.65 -21.47
CA GLY A 91 6.01 -4.05 -21.37
C GLY A 91 7.35 -4.19 -20.64
N ALA A 92 7.80 -3.20 -19.87
CA ALA A 92 9.00 -3.34 -19.05
C ALA A 92 8.70 -4.18 -17.81
N SER A 93 9.53 -5.19 -17.54
CA SER A 93 9.30 -6.09 -16.40
C SER A 93 9.52 -5.39 -15.05
N VAL A 94 8.83 -5.85 -14.00
CA VAL A 94 9.00 -5.32 -12.64
C VAL A 94 10.46 -5.38 -12.15
N PRO A 95 11.26 -6.44 -12.40
CA PRO A 95 12.69 -6.43 -12.08
C PRO A 95 13.47 -5.28 -12.74
N VAL A 96 13.17 -4.94 -14.00
CA VAL A 96 13.79 -3.80 -14.70
C VAL A 96 13.41 -2.49 -14.02
N ILE A 97 12.12 -2.28 -13.73
CA ILE A 97 11.62 -1.09 -13.04
C ILE A 97 12.31 -0.93 -11.66
N ARG A 98 12.44 -2.03 -10.91
CA ARG A 98 13.14 -2.04 -9.61
C ARG A 98 14.62 -1.70 -9.72
N ALA A 99 15.30 -2.24 -10.73
CA ALA A 99 16.70 -1.92 -10.98
C ALA A 99 16.88 -0.44 -11.32
N LEU A 100 16.00 0.11 -12.17
CA LEU A 100 15.98 1.52 -12.53
C LEU A 100 15.74 2.42 -11.30
N ALA A 101 14.73 2.13 -10.48
CA ALA A 101 14.45 2.90 -9.27
C ALA A 101 15.63 2.94 -8.29
N LYS A 102 16.27 1.78 -8.06
CA LYS A 102 17.47 1.69 -7.20
C LYS A 102 18.63 2.48 -7.79
N ARG A 103 18.80 2.45 -9.12
CA ARG A 103 19.84 3.19 -9.82
C ARG A 103 19.62 4.69 -9.69
N ILE A 104 18.40 5.19 -9.96
CA ILE A 104 18.02 6.60 -9.76
C ILE A 104 18.35 7.04 -8.34
N ARG A 105 17.90 6.30 -7.31
CA ARG A 105 18.20 6.64 -5.91
C ARG A 105 19.70 6.71 -5.61
N ARG A 106 20.50 5.82 -6.20
CA ARG A 106 21.97 5.80 -6.00
C ARG A 106 22.67 6.96 -6.70
N GLU A 107 22.25 7.26 -7.93
CA GLU A 107 22.86 8.29 -8.78
C GLU A 107 22.37 9.71 -8.44
N ARG A 108 21.26 9.81 -7.71
CA ARG A 108 20.62 11.05 -7.29
C ARG A 108 20.56 11.16 -5.77
N PRO A 109 21.71 11.38 -5.09
CA PRO A 109 21.75 11.56 -3.63
C PRO A 109 21.07 12.85 -3.16
N ASP A 110 20.81 13.77 -4.09
CA ASP A 110 20.03 14.99 -3.93
C ASP A 110 18.52 14.74 -3.82
N LEU A 111 18.04 13.55 -4.19
CA LEU A 111 16.64 13.17 -3.97
C LEU A 111 16.40 12.78 -2.51
N ASP A 112 15.47 13.48 -1.89
CA ASP A 112 14.92 13.26 -0.56
C ASP A 112 13.43 12.83 -0.63
N VAL A 113 12.75 12.76 0.53
CA VAL A 113 11.32 12.41 0.56
C VAL A 113 10.49 13.39 -0.26
N SER A 114 10.71 14.71 -0.10
CA SER A 114 9.92 15.73 -0.77
C SER A 114 10.02 15.65 -2.29
N THR A 115 11.25 15.60 -2.79
CA THR A 115 11.58 15.51 -4.22
C THR A 115 11.24 14.15 -4.82
N SER A 116 11.24 13.06 -4.03
CA SER A 116 10.77 11.75 -4.49
C SER A 116 9.26 11.75 -4.81
N PHE A 117 8.46 12.48 -4.05
CA PHE A 117 7.04 12.68 -4.33
C PHE A 117 6.83 13.61 -5.54
N ALA A 118 7.60 14.69 -5.65
CA ALA A 118 7.55 15.55 -6.84
C ALA A 118 7.90 14.76 -8.12
N LEU A 119 8.92 13.89 -8.07
CA LEU A 119 9.24 12.98 -9.17
C LEU A 119 8.13 11.96 -9.42
N ALA A 120 7.49 11.45 -8.36
CA ALA A 120 6.34 10.55 -8.49
C ALA A 120 5.19 11.25 -9.23
N GLU A 121 4.90 12.52 -8.93
CA GLU A 121 3.89 13.33 -9.63
C GLU A 121 4.22 13.50 -11.12
N GLU A 122 5.48 13.81 -11.47
CA GLU A 122 5.95 13.88 -12.86
C GLU A 122 5.78 12.54 -13.60
N LEU A 123 6.10 11.43 -12.94
CA LEU A 123 5.88 10.09 -13.48
C LEU A 123 4.39 9.79 -13.68
N TRP A 124 3.54 10.22 -12.74
CA TRP A 124 2.10 9.96 -12.74
C TRP A 124 1.30 10.77 -13.76
N ALA A 125 1.81 11.93 -14.15
CA ALA A 125 1.14 12.88 -15.05
C ALA A 125 0.78 12.27 -16.42
N LYS A 126 1.52 11.27 -16.89
CA LYS A 126 1.21 10.53 -18.12
C LYS A 126 0.48 9.22 -17.79
N PRO A 127 -0.51 8.80 -18.61
CA PRO A 127 -1.29 7.59 -18.37
C PRO A 127 -0.54 6.31 -18.81
N VAL A 128 0.68 6.11 -18.32
CA VAL A 128 1.54 4.96 -18.64
C VAL A 128 1.77 4.12 -17.38
N HIS A 129 1.49 2.82 -17.45
CA HIS A 129 1.53 1.93 -16.29
C HIS A 129 2.93 1.85 -15.67
N GLU A 130 3.97 1.66 -16.47
CA GLU A 130 5.34 1.48 -15.95
C GLU A 130 5.94 2.77 -15.39
N ARG A 131 5.48 3.95 -15.84
CA ARG A 131 5.81 5.23 -15.19
C ARG A 131 5.25 5.27 -13.78
N ARG A 132 3.95 4.95 -13.62
CA ARG A 132 3.30 4.89 -12.30
C ARG A 132 3.92 3.82 -11.41
N MET A 133 4.21 2.64 -11.96
CA MET A 133 4.90 1.59 -11.23
C MET A 133 6.29 2.06 -10.75
N LEU A 134 7.06 2.72 -11.60
CA LEU A 134 8.34 3.31 -11.21
C LEU A 134 8.19 4.30 -10.04
N ALA A 135 7.16 5.15 -10.08
CA ALA A 135 6.84 6.07 -8.98
C ALA A 135 6.56 5.33 -7.67
N VAL A 136 5.72 4.29 -7.70
CA VAL A 136 5.42 3.46 -6.52
C VAL A 136 6.68 2.82 -5.95
N VAL A 137 7.53 2.25 -6.81
CA VAL A 137 8.78 1.62 -6.39
C VAL A 137 9.74 2.65 -5.79
N LEU A 138 9.87 3.82 -6.40
CA LEU A 138 10.73 4.90 -5.89
C LEU A 138 10.26 5.35 -4.50
N LEU A 139 8.97 5.63 -4.31
CA LEU A 139 8.41 6.01 -3.01
C LEU A 139 8.67 4.93 -1.95
N GLY A 140 8.58 3.65 -2.33
CA GLY A 140 8.92 2.52 -1.45
C GLY A 140 10.37 2.54 -0.96
N LEU A 141 11.31 3.05 -1.75
CA LEU A 141 12.72 3.20 -1.33
C LEU A 141 12.92 4.32 -0.30
N TYR A 142 12.06 5.34 -0.29
CA TYR A 142 12.11 6.49 0.61
C TYR A 142 11.19 6.35 1.85
N ALA A 143 10.29 5.38 1.85
CA ALA A 143 9.27 5.21 2.90
C ALA A 143 9.84 5.10 4.33
N GLY A 144 11.07 4.61 4.48
CA GLY A 144 11.75 4.55 5.78
C GLY A 144 12.08 5.93 6.40
N SER A 145 12.05 7.01 5.61
CA SER A 145 12.28 8.38 6.06
C SER A 145 11.01 9.22 6.09
N MET A 146 9.84 8.65 5.76
CA MET A 146 8.57 9.35 5.74
C MET A 146 7.98 9.52 7.15
N THR A 147 7.14 10.54 7.28
CA THR A 147 6.40 10.91 8.48
C THR A 147 4.92 10.52 8.35
N PRO A 148 4.15 10.53 9.45
CA PRO A 148 2.70 10.32 9.38
C PRO A 148 1.98 11.26 8.41
N ALA A 149 2.44 12.51 8.27
CA ALA A 149 1.84 13.50 7.37
C ALA A 149 1.97 13.12 5.87
N ASP A 150 2.97 12.31 5.51
CA ASP A 150 3.13 11.85 4.13
C ASP A 150 2.02 10.89 3.68
N LEU A 151 1.21 10.33 4.59
CA LEU A 151 0.02 9.56 4.22
C LEU A 151 -0.98 10.40 3.40
N ASP A 152 -1.10 11.70 3.67
CA ASP A 152 -1.97 12.60 2.91
C ASP A 152 -1.43 12.83 1.47
N ARG A 153 -0.15 12.60 1.23
CA ARG A 153 0.48 12.63 -0.12
C ARG A 153 0.34 11.30 -0.85
N VAL A 154 0.23 10.19 -0.11
CA VAL A 154 -0.02 8.85 -0.68
C VAL A 154 -1.47 8.69 -1.12
N GLU A 155 -2.44 9.26 -0.40
CA GLU A 155 -3.86 9.07 -0.68
C GLU A 155 -4.30 9.45 -2.11
N PRO A 156 -3.90 10.61 -2.68
CA PRO A 156 -4.23 10.94 -4.07
C PRO A 156 -3.74 9.90 -5.07
N LEU A 157 -2.55 9.31 -4.85
CA LEU A 157 -1.99 8.28 -5.70
C LEU A 157 -2.77 6.97 -5.59
N LEU A 158 -3.23 6.61 -4.39
CA LEU A 158 -4.10 5.45 -4.16
C LEU A 158 -5.40 5.58 -4.95
N ARG A 159 -6.04 6.75 -4.87
CA ARG A 159 -7.31 7.02 -5.54
C ARG A 159 -7.17 7.03 -7.07
N ASP A 160 -6.06 7.55 -7.59
CA ASP A 160 -5.82 7.57 -9.04
C ASP A 160 -5.22 6.27 -9.61
N SER A 161 -4.78 5.34 -8.75
CA SER A 161 -4.17 4.08 -9.17
C SER A 161 -5.10 3.18 -9.99
N ARG A 162 -6.37 3.05 -9.57
CA ARG A 162 -7.44 2.27 -10.23
C ARG A 162 -7.12 0.80 -10.55
N THR A 163 -6.01 0.28 -10.04
CA THR A 163 -5.58 -1.11 -10.20
C THR A 163 -4.82 -1.58 -8.97
N TRP A 164 -5.02 -2.84 -8.59
CA TRP A 164 -4.33 -3.45 -7.45
C TRP A 164 -2.81 -3.45 -7.63
N ALA A 165 -2.31 -3.51 -8.88
CA ALA A 165 -0.88 -3.55 -9.16
C ALA A 165 -0.13 -2.31 -8.65
N LEU A 166 -0.78 -1.14 -8.62
CA LEU A 166 -0.21 0.10 -8.10
C LEU A 166 -0.58 0.32 -6.62
N VAL A 167 -1.86 0.05 -6.27
CA VAL A 167 -2.37 0.21 -4.90
C VAL A 167 -1.59 -0.65 -3.91
N ASP A 168 -1.24 -1.88 -4.26
CA ASP A 168 -0.62 -2.81 -3.31
C ASP A 168 0.78 -2.37 -2.90
N GLY A 169 1.55 -1.74 -3.80
CA GLY A 169 2.86 -1.16 -3.44
C GLY A 169 2.73 0.12 -2.61
N LEU A 170 1.80 1.02 -2.98
CA LEU A 170 1.54 2.23 -2.19
C LEU A 170 1.01 1.90 -0.78
N ALA A 171 0.10 0.95 -0.65
CA ALA A 171 -0.50 0.61 0.64
C ALA A 171 0.35 -0.38 1.44
N GLY A 172 0.75 -1.48 0.82
CA GLY A 172 1.44 -2.60 1.48
C GLY A 172 2.94 -2.42 1.64
N ASP A 173 3.55 -1.47 0.93
CA ASP A 173 4.96 -1.11 1.09
C ASP A 173 5.12 0.31 1.63
N VAL A 174 4.60 1.36 0.96
CA VAL A 174 4.81 2.77 1.40
C VAL A 174 4.05 3.06 2.70
N ALA A 175 2.72 3.01 2.68
CA ALA A 175 1.89 3.31 3.86
C ALA A 175 2.15 2.33 5.00
N ALA A 176 2.33 1.04 4.71
CA ALA A 176 2.68 0.05 5.72
C ALA A 176 4.01 0.32 6.42
N THR A 177 5.02 0.87 5.72
CA THR A 177 6.28 1.29 6.34
C THR A 177 6.07 2.47 7.28
N ILE A 178 5.23 3.44 6.90
CA ILE A 178 4.88 4.58 7.77
C ILE A 178 4.18 4.07 9.04
N VAL A 179 3.18 3.20 8.89
CA VAL A 179 2.45 2.60 10.02
C VAL A 179 3.38 1.83 10.96
N LEU A 180 4.29 1.04 10.39
CA LEU A 180 5.28 0.27 11.16
C LEU A 180 6.18 1.16 12.02
N ARG A 181 6.65 2.27 11.46
CA ARG A 181 7.63 3.14 12.12
C ARG A 181 7.01 4.10 13.12
N HIS A 182 5.72 4.39 12.97
CA HIS A 182 4.97 5.36 13.76
C HIS A 182 3.69 4.73 14.35
N PRO A 183 3.79 3.60 15.10
CA PRO A 183 2.62 2.81 15.48
C PRO A 183 1.68 3.52 16.47
N ASP A 184 2.23 4.41 17.30
CA ASP A 184 1.52 5.12 18.38
C ASP A 184 1.16 6.57 18.00
N GLU A 185 1.49 7.00 16.78
CA GLU A 185 1.19 8.36 16.31
C GLU A 185 -0.31 8.52 16.00
N PRO A 186 -1.03 9.45 16.68
CA PRO A 186 -2.48 9.61 16.50
C PRO A 186 -2.89 9.93 15.06
N GLY A 187 -2.04 10.63 14.31
CA GLY A 187 -2.27 10.93 12.90
C GLY A 187 -2.33 9.68 12.03
N VAL A 188 -1.53 8.66 12.32
CA VAL A 188 -1.55 7.37 11.60
C VAL A 188 -2.88 6.65 11.84
N ASP A 189 -3.30 6.55 13.11
CA ASP A 189 -4.56 5.90 13.47
C ASP A 189 -5.76 6.60 12.83
N ALA A 190 -5.81 7.94 12.91
CA ALA A 190 -6.85 8.75 12.31
C ALA A 190 -6.95 8.54 10.79
N THR A 191 -5.82 8.59 10.07
CA THR A 191 -5.80 8.42 8.61
C THR A 191 -6.19 7.00 8.18
N VAL A 192 -5.64 5.97 8.80
CA VAL A 192 -5.98 4.58 8.46
C VAL A 192 -7.46 4.28 8.74
N ARG A 193 -8.01 4.81 9.83
CA ARG A 193 -9.45 4.70 10.14
C ARG A 193 -10.34 5.51 9.20
N ARG A 194 -9.87 6.66 8.71
CA ARG A 194 -10.54 7.44 7.66
C ARG A 194 -10.60 6.63 6.37
N TRP A 195 -9.47 6.09 5.92
CA TRP A 195 -9.40 5.23 4.73
C TRP A 195 -10.35 4.04 4.82
N GLY A 196 -10.48 3.43 6.00
CA GLY A 196 -11.39 2.30 6.21
C GLY A 196 -12.88 2.62 6.02
N ARG A 197 -13.26 3.90 5.94
CA ARG A 197 -14.64 4.36 5.75
C ARG A 197 -14.83 5.14 4.44
N ASP A 198 -13.81 5.18 3.59
CA ASP A 198 -13.87 5.90 2.31
C ASP A 198 -14.85 5.23 1.33
N ASP A 199 -15.46 6.00 0.44
CA ASP A 199 -16.37 5.48 -0.59
C ASP A 199 -15.62 4.66 -1.66
N ASP A 200 -14.35 4.96 -1.90
CA ASP A 200 -13.48 4.23 -2.82
C ASP A 200 -12.92 2.97 -2.16
N PHE A 201 -13.23 1.80 -2.74
CA PHE A 201 -12.77 0.53 -2.23
C PHE A 201 -11.25 0.35 -2.35
N TRP A 202 -10.55 1.06 -3.25
CA TRP A 202 -9.09 1.03 -3.30
C TRP A 202 -8.49 1.69 -2.05
N VAL A 203 -9.10 2.77 -1.58
CA VAL A 203 -8.70 3.44 -0.35
C VAL A 203 -9.04 2.58 0.87
N ARG A 204 -10.23 1.96 0.92
CA ARG A 204 -10.57 0.97 1.97
C ARG A 204 -9.63 -0.24 1.98
N ARG A 205 -9.28 -0.77 0.81
CA ARG A 205 -8.27 -1.84 0.66
C ARG A 205 -6.94 -1.41 1.28
N SER A 206 -6.57 -0.16 1.07
CA SER A 206 -5.30 0.39 1.55
C SER A 206 -5.25 0.45 3.08
N ALA A 207 -6.38 0.75 3.73
CA ALA A 207 -6.49 0.70 5.19
C ALA A 207 -6.15 -0.69 5.76
N LEU A 208 -6.56 -1.77 5.09
CA LEU A 208 -6.22 -3.14 5.47
C LEU A 208 -4.74 -3.44 5.22
N LEU A 209 -4.25 -3.15 4.00
CA LEU A 209 -2.89 -3.47 3.58
C LEU A 209 -1.81 -2.69 4.33
N ALA A 210 -2.13 -1.53 4.91
CA ALA A 210 -1.22 -0.77 5.74
C ALA A 210 -0.72 -1.54 6.99
N HIS A 211 -1.34 -2.68 7.33
CA HIS A 211 -0.93 -3.56 8.43
C HIS A 211 -0.04 -4.74 7.99
N LEU A 212 0.23 -4.88 6.67
CA LEU A 212 0.90 -6.07 6.11
C LEU A 212 2.33 -6.26 6.63
N GLN A 213 3.07 -5.15 6.83
CA GLN A 213 4.41 -5.22 7.40
C GLN A 213 4.40 -5.49 8.90
N THR A 214 3.51 -4.85 9.64
CA THR A 214 3.47 -4.90 11.11
C THR A 214 3.02 -6.26 11.62
N LEU A 215 1.95 -6.81 11.03
CA LEU A 215 1.36 -8.09 11.41
C LEU A 215 2.04 -9.28 10.70
N GLY A 216 2.55 -9.05 9.50
CA GLY A 216 3.18 -10.07 8.66
C GLY A 216 4.70 -10.02 8.70
N ARG A 217 5.31 -9.16 7.87
CA ARG A 217 6.74 -9.23 7.51
C ARG A 217 7.71 -8.97 8.67
N ASN A 218 7.35 -8.11 9.62
CA ASN A 218 8.20 -7.75 10.77
C ASN A 218 7.73 -8.37 12.08
N GLY A 219 6.43 -8.70 12.19
CA GLY A 219 5.90 -9.53 13.28
C GLY A 219 5.90 -8.83 14.63
N GLU A 220 6.02 -7.51 14.61
CA GLU A 220 5.91 -6.64 15.79
C GLU A 220 4.48 -6.67 16.35
N PHE A 221 3.50 -6.94 15.47
CA PHE A 221 2.11 -7.23 15.84
C PHE A 221 1.37 -6.09 16.56
N HIS A 222 1.91 -4.87 16.51
CA HIS A 222 1.18 -3.65 16.85
C HIS A 222 0.08 -3.36 15.80
N GLY A 223 -0.98 -2.68 16.22
CA GLY A 223 -2.12 -2.38 15.34
C GLY A 223 -3.04 -3.56 15.04
N TRP A 224 -2.89 -4.71 15.71
CA TRP A 224 -3.79 -5.87 15.55
C TRP A 224 -5.25 -5.52 15.83
N SER A 225 -5.53 -4.79 16.93
CA SER A 225 -6.89 -4.35 17.27
C SER A 225 -7.50 -3.49 16.17
N ARG A 226 -6.76 -2.48 15.70
CA ARG A 226 -7.17 -1.63 14.57
C ARG A 226 -7.45 -2.44 13.31
N PHE A 227 -6.58 -3.39 12.96
CA PHE A 227 -6.81 -4.28 11.83
C PHE A 227 -8.09 -5.09 12.01
N CYS A 228 -8.29 -5.72 13.19
CA CYS A 228 -9.50 -6.50 13.46
C CYS A 228 -10.77 -5.65 13.37
N GLU A 229 -10.76 -4.42 13.88
CA GLU A 229 -11.89 -3.49 13.78
C GLU A 229 -12.21 -3.14 12.32
N LEU A 230 -11.20 -2.81 11.52
CA LEU A 230 -11.35 -2.53 10.09
C LEU A 230 -11.86 -3.76 9.32
N ALA A 231 -11.24 -4.91 9.56
CA ALA A 231 -11.60 -6.16 8.90
C ALA A 231 -13.03 -6.58 9.25
N ASP A 232 -13.43 -6.47 10.53
CA ASP A 232 -14.78 -6.83 10.99
C ASP A 232 -15.85 -5.97 10.31
N ALA A 233 -15.61 -4.66 10.20
CA ALA A 233 -16.50 -3.73 9.50
C ALA A 233 -16.63 -4.03 8.00
N MET A 234 -15.64 -4.71 7.40
CA MET A 234 -15.57 -5.02 5.97
C MET A 234 -15.87 -6.49 5.61
N LEU A 235 -16.24 -7.34 6.58
CA LEU A 235 -16.47 -8.77 6.30
C LEU A 235 -17.61 -9.02 5.31
N ASP A 236 -18.62 -8.17 5.33
CA ASP A 236 -19.84 -8.30 4.51
C ASP A 236 -19.68 -7.64 3.12
N GLU A 237 -18.54 -6.98 2.85
CA GLU A 237 -18.27 -6.39 1.54
C GLU A 237 -18.31 -7.43 0.43
N ARG A 238 -18.81 -7.02 -0.75
CA ARG A 238 -18.90 -7.88 -1.93
C ARG A 238 -17.68 -7.78 -2.84
N GLU A 239 -16.91 -6.71 -2.69
CA GLU A 239 -15.74 -6.45 -3.51
C GLU A 239 -14.67 -7.54 -3.31
N PHE A 240 -14.23 -8.14 -4.41
CA PHE A 240 -13.26 -9.22 -4.41
C PHE A 240 -11.93 -8.75 -3.79
N PHE A 241 -11.49 -7.54 -4.13
CA PHE A 241 -10.22 -7.02 -3.66
C PHE A 241 -10.23 -6.73 -2.14
N ILE A 242 -11.33 -6.29 -1.56
CA ILE A 242 -11.44 -6.12 -0.11
C ILE A 242 -11.33 -7.47 0.60
N ARG A 243 -12.13 -8.45 0.17
CA ARG A 243 -12.12 -9.82 0.71
C ARG A 243 -10.74 -10.46 0.66
N LYS A 244 -10.04 -10.25 -0.45
CA LYS A 244 -8.67 -10.72 -0.67
C LYS A 244 -7.67 -10.03 0.26
N ALA A 245 -7.80 -8.72 0.50
CA ALA A 245 -6.92 -8.00 1.41
C ALA A 245 -7.05 -8.47 2.87
N ILE A 246 -8.28 -8.66 3.36
CA ILE A 246 -8.52 -9.20 4.71
C ILE A 246 -7.84 -10.57 4.84
N GLY A 247 -8.10 -11.46 3.88
CA GLY A 247 -7.52 -12.81 3.87
C GLY A 247 -6.00 -12.80 3.77
N TRP A 248 -5.43 -11.90 2.97
CA TRP A 248 -3.99 -11.77 2.80
C TRP A 248 -3.29 -11.31 4.10
N VAL A 249 -3.81 -10.27 4.76
CA VAL A 249 -3.21 -9.78 6.02
C VAL A 249 -3.30 -10.85 7.10
N LEU A 250 -4.46 -11.54 7.22
CA LEU A 250 -4.61 -12.68 8.14
C LEU A 250 -3.64 -13.83 7.82
N ARG A 251 -3.47 -14.15 6.53
CA ARG A 251 -2.55 -15.20 6.07
C ARG A 251 -1.11 -14.88 6.47
N GLU A 252 -0.68 -13.64 6.30
CA GLU A 252 0.67 -13.21 6.69
C GLU A 252 0.83 -13.20 8.21
N ALA A 253 -0.18 -12.74 8.96
CA ALA A 253 -0.20 -12.79 10.43
C ALA A 253 -0.12 -14.24 10.95
N GLY A 254 -0.84 -15.17 10.31
CA GLY A 254 -0.91 -16.57 10.71
C GLY A 254 0.42 -17.33 10.60
N LYS A 255 1.38 -16.84 9.80
CA LYS A 255 2.75 -17.41 9.76
C LYS A 255 3.49 -17.28 11.09
N ARG A 256 3.08 -16.34 11.95
CA ARG A 256 3.77 -16.01 13.22
C ARG A 256 2.86 -16.12 14.43
N ARG A 257 1.59 -15.81 14.25
CA ARG A 257 0.56 -15.77 15.30
C ARG A 257 -0.71 -16.49 14.83
N PRO A 258 -0.64 -17.80 14.52
CA PRO A 258 -1.79 -18.57 14.06
C PRO A 258 -2.97 -18.51 15.04
N GLU A 259 -2.69 -18.51 16.35
CA GLU A 259 -3.69 -18.44 17.41
C GLU A 259 -4.58 -17.21 17.29
N ARG A 260 -3.98 -16.04 17.00
CA ARG A 260 -4.72 -14.77 16.83
C ARG A 260 -5.65 -14.81 15.62
N VAL A 261 -5.22 -15.48 14.55
CA VAL A 261 -6.02 -15.63 13.33
C VAL A 261 -7.21 -16.55 13.58
N VAL A 262 -7.00 -17.66 14.30
CA VAL A 262 -8.08 -18.57 14.71
C VAL A 262 -9.08 -17.84 15.59
N ASP A 263 -8.62 -17.15 16.64
CA ASP A 263 -9.47 -16.38 17.56
C ASP A 263 -10.28 -15.28 16.84
N PHE A 264 -9.70 -14.64 15.83
CA PHE A 264 -10.42 -13.68 15.02
C PHE A 264 -11.49 -14.36 14.16
N LEU A 265 -11.14 -15.44 13.45
CA LEU A 265 -12.01 -16.06 12.45
C LEU A 265 -13.13 -16.90 13.05
N ALA A 266 -12.86 -17.70 14.08
CA ALA A 266 -13.81 -18.66 14.65
C ALA A 266 -15.19 -18.07 14.98
N PRO A 267 -15.31 -16.92 15.69
CA PRO A 267 -16.63 -16.31 15.95
C PRO A 267 -17.25 -15.61 14.74
N ARG A 268 -16.51 -15.45 13.63
CA ARG A 268 -16.90 -14.67 12.44
C ARG A 268 -17.15 -15.53 11.21
N VAL A 269 -17.03 -16.86 11.32
CA VAL A 269 -17.12 -17.81 10.20
C VAL A 269 -18.41 -17.64 9.37
N SER A 270 -19.54 -17.29 10.00
CA SER A 270 -20.81 -17.05 9.31
C SER A 270 -20.77 -15.84 8.36
N ARG A 271 -19.96 -14.82 8.65
CA ARG A 271 -19.84 -13.56 7.88
C ARG A 271 -18.71 -13.60 6.85
N VAL A 272 -17.58 -14.23 7.20
CA VAL A 272 -16.34 -14.20 6.40
C VAL A 272 -16.56 -14.72 4.97
N SER A 273 -16.01 -14.07 3.94
CA SER A 273 -16.16 -14.58 2.57
C SER A 273 -15.35 -15.87 2.32
N GLY A 274 -15.76 -16.66 1.32
CA GLY A 274 -15.01 -17.86 0.92
C GLY A 274 -13.59 -17.55 0.43
N VAL A 275 -13.38 -16.38 -0.17
CA VAL A 275 -12.05 -15.90 -0.57
C VAL A 275 -11.20 -15.65 0.68
N THR A 276 -11.75 -14.91 1.64
CA THR A 276 -11.06 -14.53 2.87
C THR A 276 -10.65 -15.75 3.70
N VAL A 277 -11.56 -16.69 3.95
CA VAL A 277 -11.24 -17.87 4.77
C VAL A 277 -10.17 -18.74 4.12
N ARG A 278 -10.26 -19.01 2.80
CA ARG A 278 -9.28 -19.84 2.09
C ARG A 278 -7.88 -19.22 2.06
N GLU A 279 -7.80 -17.89 1.98
CA GLU A 279 -6.53 -17.20 2.09
C GLU A 279 -5.96 -17.30 3.51
N ALA A 280 -6.77 -16.97 4.52
CA ALA A 280 -6.31 -16.84 5.89
C ALA A 280 -5.81 -18.16 6.47
N VAL A 281 -6.46 -19.29 6.14
CA VAL A 281 -6.13 -20.60 6.71
C VAL A 281 -4.91 -21.29 6.07
N ARG A 282 -4.27 -20.68 5.05
CA ARG A 282 -3.23 -21.33 4.22
C ARG A 282 -2.02 -21.84 5.01
N TYR A 283 -1.65 -21.15 6.09
CA TYR A 283 -0.47 -21.47 6.92
C TYR A 283 -0.85 -21.89 8.35
N LEU A 284 -2.14 -22.07 8.63
CA LEU A 284 -2.57 -22.61 9.91
C LEU A 284 -2.32 -24.11 9.95
N ASP A 285 -2.20 -24.64 11.16
CA ASP A 285 -2.07 -26.08 11.35
C ASP A 285 -3.29 -26.82 10.76
N PRO A 286 -3.11 -28.06 10.26
CA PRO A 286 -4.19 -28.80 9.61
C PRO A 286 -5.45 -28.90 10.46
N ALA A 287 -5.32 -29.09 11.78
CA ALA A 287 -6.45 -29.18 12.70
C ALA A 287 -7.29 -27.88 12.70
N ASP A 288 -6.65 -26.72 12.89
CA ASP A 288 -7.34 -25.43 12.91
C ASP A 288 -7.94 -25.07 11.56
N ARG A 289 -7.18 -25.31 10.48
CA ARG A 289 -7.67 -25.13 9.10
C ARG A 289 -8.93 -25.95 8.87
N ASP A 290 -8.90 -27.24 9.19
CA ASP A 290 -9.99 -28.16 8.89
C ASP A 290 -11.21 -27.84 9.78
N ALA A 291 -10.99 -27.46 11.04
CA ALA A 291 -12.05 -26.98 11.94
C ALA A 291 -12.75 -25.71 11.39
N LEU A 292 -11.98 -24.68 10.99
CA LEU A 292 -12.50 -23.44 10.43
C LEU A 292 -13.22 -23.69 9.09
N MET A 293 -12.65 -24.52 8.21
CA MET A 293 -13.26 -24.84 6.92
C MET A 293 -14.53 -25.70 7.08
N ALA A 294 -14.57 -26.60 8.05
CA ALA A 294 -15.77 -27.37 8.36
C ALA A 294 -16.89 -26.47 8.92
N ALA A 295 -16.55 -25.56 9.85
CA ALA A 295 -17.50 -24.56 10.35
C ALA A 295 -18.02 -23.66 9.21
N TYR A 296 -17.14 -23.24 8.30
CA TYR A 296 -17.51 -22.40 7.15
C TYR A 296 -18.49 -23.10 6.20
N ARG A 297 -18.34 -24.41 5.98
CA ARG A 297 -19.23 -25.18 5.10
C ARG A 297 -20.62 -25.44 5.71
N ARG A 298 -20.76 -25.36 7.04
CA ARG A 298 -22.02 -25.61 7.75
C ARG A 298 -22.92 -24.39 7.90
N ARG A 299 -22.42 -23.20 7.57
CA ARG A 299 -23.13 -21.93 7.77
C ARG A 299 -24.28 -21.69 6.79
#